data_AF-A0A9C8I8W6-F1
#
_entry.id   AF-A0A9C8I8W6-F1
#
_cell.length_a   1.000
_cell.length_b   1.000
_cell.length_c   1.000
_cell.angle_alpha   90.00
_cell.angle_beta   90.00
_cell.angle_gamma   90.00
#
_symmetry.space_group_name_H-M   'P 1'
#
loop_
_entity.id
_entity.type
_entity.pdbx_description
1 polymer ?
#
loop_
_entity_poly.entity_id
_entity_poly.type
_entity_poly.pdbx_seq_one_letter_code
_entity_poly.pdbx_strand_id
1 'polypeptide(L)'
;EIMGDKIPAVDHILDSAGIFVRPVAGAIAASSLIQGIDPLLGLVIGIIMGATVAGAVQTIKGAFRLVSTGLTGGIANPAVSTAEDGATAVTGIVAIFLPYITAALILLVIIIGSRVILGKFRRRAEKFE
;
A
#
# COMPACT_ATOMS: atom_id res chain seq x y z
N GLU A 1 -3.54 -4.89 20.74
CA GLU A 1 -4.14 -3.57 20.47
C GLU A 1 -5.12 -3.12 21.56
N ILE A 2 -6.21 -3.83 21.87
CA ILE A 2 -7.32 -3.31 22.70
C ILE A 2 -6.96 -2.95 24.17
N MET A 3 -5.92 -3.56 24.78
CA MET A 3 -5.50 -3.24 26.15
C MET A 3 -4.23 -2.37 26.25
N GLY A 4 -3.46 -2.26 25.16
CA GLY A 4 -2.20 -1.48 25.13
C GLY A 4 -2.42 0.02 24.91
N ASP A 5 -3.50 0.37 24.20
CA ASP A 5 -3.88 1.74 23.85
C ASP A 5 -4.32 2.60 25.05
N LYS A 6 -4.41 2.04 26.25
CA LYS A 6 -4.85 2.74 27.47
C LYS A 6 -3.72 3.25 28.36
N ILE A 7 -2.48 2.85 28.09
CA ILE A 7 -1.32 3.32 28.83
C ILE A 7 -0.42 4.06 27.84
N PRO A 8 -0.38 5.41 27.89
CA PRO A 8 0.39 6.24 26.94
C PRO A 8 1.84 5.78 26.78
N ALA A 9 2.46 5.27 27.85
CA ALA A 9 3.84 4.79 27.83
C ALA A 9 4.06 3.54 26.94
N VAL A 10 3.09 2.63 26.85
CA VAL A 10 3.22 1.39 26.06
C VAL A 10 2.99 1.68 24.58
N ASP A 11 2.03 2.56 24.26
CA ASP A 11 1.77 3.00 22.88
C ASP A 11 2.97 3.75 22.29
N HIS A 12 3.60 4.64 23.05
CA HIS A 12 4.81 5.34 22.60
C HIS A 12 5.99 4.40 22.31
N ILE A 13 6.16 3.31 23.07
CA ILE A 13 7.21 2.31 22.84
C ILE A 13 6.91 1.52 21.56
N LEU A 14 5.65 1.08 21.39
CA LEU A 14 5.23 0.33 20.21
C LEU A 14 5.32 1.16 18.93
N ASP A 15 4.93 2.44 18.98
CA ASP A 15 4.99 3.35 17.83
C ASP A 15 6.45 3.68 17.48
N SER A 16 7.31 3.85 18.48
CA SER A 16 8.75 4.06 18.28
C SER A 16 9.42 2.86 17.64
N ALA A 17 9.11 1.64 18.09
CA ALA A 17 9.55 0.42 17.43
C ALA A 17 8.97 0.30 16.00
N GLY A 18 7.71 0.73 15.83
CA GLY A 18 7.00 0.75 14.56
C GLY A 18 7.70 1.54 13.46
N ILE A 19 8.44 2.61 13.80
CA ILE A 19 9.22 3.41 12.84
C ILE A 19 10.20 2.55 12.03
N PHE A 20 10.77 1.51 12.65
CA PHE A 20 11.73 0.61 11.97
C PHE A 20 11.08 -0.70 11.56
N VAL A 21 10.28 -1.29 12.45
CA VAL A 21 9.71 -2.62 12.23
C VAL A 21 8.71 -2.62 11.08
N ARG A 22 7.87 -1.58 10.95
CA ARG A 22 6.83 -1.54 9.90
C ARG A 22 7.40 -1.39 8.49
N PRO A 23 8.37 -0.50 8.21
CA PRO A 23 9.04 -0.46 6.91
C PRO A 23 9.71 -1.79 6.53
N VAL A 24 10.38 -2.43 7.49
CA VAL A 24 11.04 -3.73 7.25
C VAL A 24 10.02 -4.82 6.95
N ALA A 25 8.93 -4.89 7.72
CA ALA A 25 7.84 -5.83 7.45
C ALA A 25 7.20 -5.58 6.07
N GLY A 26 6.98 -4.31 5.71
CA GLY A 26 6.48 -3.92 4.39
C GLY A 26 7.41 -4.34 3.26
N ALA A 27 8.71 -4.11 3.42
CA ALA A 27 9.74 -4.55 2.47
C ALA A 27 9.73 -6.06 2.24
N ILE A 28 9.72 -6.83 3.33
CA ILE A 28 9.71 -8.31 3.26
C ILE A 28 8.43 -8.78 2.58
N ALA A 29 7.27 -8.25 2.98
CA ALA A 29 5.98 -8.60 2.40
C ALA A 29 5.90 -8.27 0.91
N ALA A 30 6.42 -7.12 0.47
CA ALA A 30 6.45 -6.76 -0.94
C ALA A 30 7.43 -7.63 -1.74
N SER A 31 8.60 -7.93 -1.17
CA SER A 31 9.62 -8.76 -1.82
C SER A 31 9.15 -10.19 -2.10
N SER A 32 8.32 -10.76 -1.23
CA SER A 32 7.80 -12.13 -1.38
C SER A 32 6.80 -12.28 -2.55
N LEU A 33 6.23 -11.17 -3.02
CA LEU A 33 5.29 -11.14 -4.14
C LEU A 33 6.01 -11.09 -5.49
N ILE A 34 7.30 -10.73 -5.53
CA ILE A 34 8.05 -10.57 -6.76
C ILE A 34 8.73 -11.89 -7.12
N GLN A 35 8.29 -12.49 -8.23
CA GLN A 35 8.77 -13.79 -8.71
C GLN A 35 9.20 -13.71 -10.17
N GLY A 36 10.07 -14.64 -10.59
CA GLY A 36 10.50 -14.75 -12.00
C GLY A 36 11.63 -13.82 -12.42
N ILE A 37 12.29 -13.14 -11.48
CA ILE A 37 13.50 -12.34 -11.71
C ILE A 37 14.60 -12.74 -10.72
N ASP A 38 15.80 -12.19 -10.91
CA ASP A 38 16.91 -12.37 -9.96
C ASP A 38 16.48 -12.03 -8.52
N PRO A 39 16.75 -12.90 -7.51
CA PRO A 39 16.28 -12.70 -6.15
C PRO A 39 16.78 -11.41 -5.49
N LEU A 40 17.99 -10.97 -5.82
CA LEU A 40 18.53 -9.73 -5.27
C LEU A 40 17.79 -8.51 -5.85
N LEU A 41 17.53 -8.52 -7.16
CA LEU A 41 16.69 -7.50 -7.82
C LEU A 41 15.26 -7.48 -7.25
N GLY A 42 14.63 -8.64 -7.06
CA GLY A 42 13.32 -8.75 -6.43
C GLY A 42 13.28 -8.20 -5.01
N LEU A 43 14.33 -8.48 -4.22
CA LEU A 43 14.49 -7.93 -2.88
C LEU A 43 14.66 -6.40 -2.89
N VAL A 44 15.47 -5.85 -3.79
CA VAL A 44 15.67 -4.40 -3.91
C VAL A 44 14.35 -3.70 -4.28
N ILE A 45 13.61 -4.22 -5.27
CA ILE A 45 12.32 -3.66 -5.67
C ILE A 45 11.31 -3.78 -4.53
N GLY A 46 11.26 -4.93 -3.86
CA GLY A 46 10.41 -5.17 -2.69
C GLY A 46 10.70 -4.21 -1.55
N ILE A 47 11.97 -3.95 -1.24
CA ILE A 47 12.38 -2.94 -0.26
C ILE A 47 11.88 -1.56 -0.68
N ILE A 48 12.15 -1.15 -1.92
CA ILE A 48 11.77 0.19 -2.38
C ILE A 48 10.27 0.39 -2.30
N MET A 49 9.46 -0.56 -2.77
CA MET A 49 8.01 -0.45 -2.78
C MET A 49 7.40 -0.63 -1.39
N GLY A 50 7.81 -1.67 -0.68
CA GLY A 50 7.23 -2.07 0.60
C GLY A 50 7.62 -1.16 1.76
N ALA A 51 8.91 -0.81 1.87
CA ALA A 51 9.39 0.04 2.96
C ALA A 51 8.87 1.48 2.85
N THR A 52 8.80 2.04 1.64
CA THR A 52 8.30 3.41 1.44
C THR A 52 6.83 3.54 1.82
N VAL A 53 5.98 2.64 1.33
CA VAL A 53 4.54 2.69 1.64
C VAL A 53 4.30 2.45 3.13
N ALA A 54 4.89 1.42 3.72
CA ALA A 54 4.71 1.12 5.13
C ALA A 54 5.29 2.22 6.05
N GLY A 55 6.44 2.81 5.67
CA GLY A 55 7.04 3.93 6.39
C GLY A 55 6.23 5.22 6.27
N ALA A 56 5.69 5.53 5.10
CA ALA A 56 4.80 6.67 4.90
C ALA A 56 3.54 6.55 5.77
N VAL A 57 2.91 5.37 5.79
CA VAL A 57 1.74 5.14 6.66
C VAL A 57 2.10 5.27 8.14
N GLN A 58 3.24 4.70 8.56
CA GLN A 58 3.70 4.80 9.95
C GLN A 58 3.96 6.24 10.38
N THR A 59 4.64 7.02 9.55
CA THR A 59 4.95 8.42 9.84
C THR A 59 3.69 9.28 9.91
N ILE A 60 2.72 9.05 9.02
CA ILE A 60 1.42 9.74 9.06
C ILE A 60 0.68 9.41 10.36
N LYS A 61 0.60 8.14 10.77
CA LYS A 61 -0.03 7.74 12.05
C LYS A 61 0.65 8.40 13.25
N GLY A 62 1.99 8.37 13.29
CA GLY A 62 2.76 9.04 14.34
C GLY A 62 2.49 10.55 14.40
N ALA A 63 2.38 11.22 13.24
CA ALA A 63 2.05 12.64 13.16
C ALA A 63 0.63 12.93 13.70
N PHE A 64 -0.35 12.11 13.37
CA PHE A 64 -1.71 12.24 13.92
C PHE A 64 -1.72 12.10 15.45
N ARG A 65 -0.99 11.14 16.01
CA ARG A 65 -0.85 10.97 17.46
C ARG A 65 -0.16 12.16 18.14
N LEU A 66 0.88 12.71 17.51
CA LEU A 66 1.58 13.90 18.01
C LEU A 66 0.64 15.11 18.08
N VAL A 67 -0.15 15.34 17.02
CA VAL A 67 -1.12 16.43 16.95
C VAL A 67 -2.24 16.23 17.97
N SER A 68 -2.83 15.03 18.04
CA SER A 68 -3.92 14.75 18.98
C SER A 68 -3.46 14.83 20.44
N THR A 69 -2.26 14.33 20.75
CA THR A 69 -1.68 14.40 22.10
C THR A 69 -1.33 15.85 22.45
N GLY A 70 -0.71 16.60 21.54
CA GLY A 70 -0.35 17.99 21.76
C GLY A 70 -1.54 18.93 21.96
N LEU A 71 -2.65 18.70 21.24
CA LEU A 71 -3.85 19.54 21.33
C LEU A 71 -4.80 19.17 22.47
N THR A 72 -4.86 17.88 22.85
CA THR A 72 -5.91 17.38 23.76
C THR A 72 -5.35 16.69 25.01
N GLY A 73 -4.04 16.66 25.20
CA GLY A 73 -3.40 15.90 26.28
C GLY A 73 -3.58 14.38 26.14
N GLY A 74 -3.89 13.89 24.93
CA GLY A 74 -4.09 12.48 24.61
C GLY A 74 -5.54 11.98 24.75
N ILE A 75 -6.48 12.83 25.16
CA ILE A 75 -7.91 12.46 25.33
C ILE A 75 -8.56 12.12 23.98
N ALA A 76 -8.09 12.72 22.88
CA ALA A 76 -8.59 12.42 21.54
C ALA A 76 -7.94 11.18 20.89
N ASN A 77 -6.90 10.58 21.47
CA ASN A 77 -6.20 9.44 20.87
C ASN A 77 -7.12 8.23 20.62
N PRO A 78 -8.07 7.86 21.51
CA PRO A 78 -9.00 6.77 21.24
C PRO A 78 -9.92 7.02 20.04
N ALA A 79 -10.35 8.27 19.83
CA ALA A 79 -11.18 8.63 18.69
C ALA A 79 -10.41 8.55 17.37
N VAL A 80 -9.15 8.99 17.37
CA VAL A 80 -8.23 8.85 16.22
C VAL A 80 -7.95 7.38 15.93
N SER A 81 -7.66 6.57 16.95
CA SER A 81 -7.44 5.12 16.85
C SER A 81 -8.64 4.41 16.21
N THR A 82 -9.86 4.75 16.64
CA THR A 82 -11.10 4.22 16.04
C THR A 82 -11.24 4.59 14.56
N ALA A 83 -10.86 5.82 14.18
CA ALA A 83 -10.88 6.24 12.79
C ALA A 83 -9.81 5.50 11.94
N GLU A 84 -8.64 5.25 12.50
CA GLU A 84 -7.59 4.45 11.86
C GLU A 84 -8.05 2.99 11.64
N ASP A 85 -8.75 2.40 12.61
CA ASP A 85 -9.31 1.04 12.48
C ASP A 85 -10.33 0.98 11.36
N GLY A 86 -11.21 1.98 11.27
CA GLY A 86 -12.17 2.12 10.17
C GLY A 86 -11.48 2.23 8.81
N ALA A 87 -10.45 3.07 8.70
CA ALA A 87 -9.66 3.21 7.48
C ALA A 87 -8.93 1.90 7.11
N THR A 88 -8.43 1.16 8.10
CA THR A 88 -7.77 -0.14 7.91
C THR A 88 -8.75 -1.19 7.40
N ALA A 89 -9.97 -1.23 7.94
CA ALA A 89 -11.03 -2.12 7.48
C ALA A 89 -11.41 -1.84 6.02
N VAL A 90 -11.61 -0.57 5.66
CA VAL A 90 -11.91 -0.16 4.28
C VAL A 90 -10.76 -0.54 3.35
N THR A 91 -9.52 -0.26 3.73
CA THR A 91 -8.34 -0.62 2.94
C THR A 91 -8.23 -2.13 2.74
N GLY A 92 -8.54 -2.93 3.76
CA GLY A 92 -8.59 -4.39 3.67
C GLY A 92 -9.64 -4.87 2.66
N ILE A 93 -10.84 -4.30 2.68
CA ILE A 93 -11.88 -4.62 1.69
C ILE A 93 -11.40 -4.26 0.28
N VAL A 94 -10.85 -3.06 0.09
CA VAL A 94 -10.32 -2.62 -1.21
C VAL A 94 -9.20 -3.56 -1.69
N ALA A 95 -8.31 -4.00 -0.79
CA ALA A 95 -7.22 -4.91 -1.12
C ALA A 95 -7.71 -6.26 -1.65
N ILE A 96 -8.85 -6.78 -1.15
CA ILE A 96 -9.47 -8.01 -1.65
C ILE A 96 -9.98 -7.84 -3.08
N PHE A 97 -10.50 -6.66 -3.43
CA PHE A 97 -11.05 -6.40 -4.77
C PHE A 97 -10.00 -5.94 -5.79
N LEU A 98 -8.84 -5.47 -5.33
CA LEU A 98 -7.77 -4.92 -6.16
C LEU A 98 -7.28 -5.87 -7.28
N PRO A 99 -7.16 -7.20 -7.07
CA PRO A 99 -6.78 -8.13 -8.13
C PRO A 99 -7.78 -8.15 -9.30
N TYR A 100 -9.08 -8.07 -9.02
CA TYR A 100 -10.12 -8.08 -10.05
C TYR A 100 -10.10 -6.78 -10.86
N ILE A 101 -9.93 -5.64 -10.20
CA ILE A 101 -9.78 -4.33 -10.86
C ILE A 101 -8.54 -4.36 -11.78
N THR A 102 -7.42 -4.90 -11.28
CA THR A 102 -6.18 -5.03 -12.04
C THR A 102 -6.35 -5.93 -13.26
N ALA A 103 -7.01 -7.08 -13.10
CA ALA A 103 -7.30 -8.00 -14.20
C ALA A 103 -8.20 -7.34 -15.27
N ALA A 104 -9.23 -6.59 -14.86
CA ALA A 104 -10.11 -5.86 -15.77
C ALA A 104 -9.34 -4.78 -16.57
N LEU A 105 -8.43 -4.05 -15.91
CA LEU A 105 -7.57 -3.06 -16.57
C LEU A 105 -6.63 -3.70 -17.59
N ILE A 106 -5.99 -4.82 -17.24
CA ILE A 106 -5.11 -5.56 -18.18
C ILE A 106 -5.90 -6.02 -19.40
N LEU A 107 -7.10 -6.58 -19.20
CA LEU A 107 -7.97 -7.00 -20.28
C LEU A 107 -8.34 -5.83 -21.21
N LEU A 108 -8.68 -4.68 -20.64
CA LEU A 108 -8.98 -3.46 -21.40
C LEU A 108 -7.79 -3.02 -22.26
N VAL A 109 -6.58 -3.01 -21.68
CA VAL A 109 -5.35 -2.67 -22.41
C VAL A 109 -5.09 -3.63 -23.56
N ILE A 110 -5.29 -4.93 -23.36
CA ILE A 110 -5.15 -5.95 -24.43
C ILE A 110 -6.17 -5.72 -25.54
N ILE A 111 -7.44 -5.42 -25.21
CA ILE A 111 -8.49 -5.16 -26.21
C ILE A 111 -8.16 -3.92 -27.03
N ILE A 112 -7.77 -2.82 -26.38
CA ILE A 112 -7.42 -1.57 -27.08
C ILE A 112 -6.16 -1.78 -27.93
N GLY A 113 -5.12 -2.40 -27.35
CA GLY A 113 -3.87 -2.70 -28.05
C GLY A 113 -4.08 -3.55 -29.30
N SER A 114 -4.84 -4.65 -29.17
CA SER A 114 -5.18 -5.51 -30.31
C SER A 114 -5.99 -4.79 -31.38
N ARG A 115 -7.00 -3.99 -31.01
CA ARG A 115 -7.77 -3.16 -31.95
C ARG A 115 -6.89 -2.16 -32.71
N VAL A 116 -5.95 -1.50 -32.03
CA VAL A 116 -5.03 -0.53 -32.64
C VAL A 116 -4.04 -1.23 -33.59
N ILE A 117 -3.48 -2.36 -33.17
CA ILE A 117 -2.53 -3.13 -33.98
C ILE A 117 -3.21 -3.68 -35.23
N LEU A 118 -4.36 -4.36 -35.08
CA LEU A 118 -5.13 -4.91 -36.20
C LEU A 118 -5.64 -3.81 -37.15
N GLY A 119 -6.02 -2.66 -36.62
CA GLY A 119 -6.40 -1.49 -37.42
C GLY A 119 -5.24 -0.92 -38.25
N LYS A 120 -4.02 -0.92 -37.71
CA LYS A 120 -2.80 -0.52 -38.45
C LYS A 120 -2.45 -1.52 -39.56
N PHE A 121 -2.63 -2.81 -39.33
CA PHE A 121 -2.38 -3.83 -40.36
C PHE A 121 -3.40 -3.77 -41.50
N ARG A 122 -4.70 -3.58 -41.23
CA ARG A 122 -5.72 -3.39 -42.29
C ARG A 122 -5.44 -2.18 -43.17
N ARG A 123 -5.09 -1.03 -42.59
CA ARG A 123 -4.76 0.20 -43.35
C ARG A 123 -3.49 0.08 -44.20
N ARG A 124 -2.56 -0.81 -43.84
CA ARG A 124 -1.38 -1.08 -44.68
C ARG A 124 -1.75 -1.94 -45.88
N ALA A 125 -2.64 -2.92 -45.73
CA ALA A 125 -3.08 -3.78 -46.84
C ALA A 125 -3.80 -2.96 -47.93
N GLU A 126 -4.67 -2.02 -47.56
CA GLU A 126 -5.37 -1.12 -48.50
C GLU A 126 -4.46 -0.13 -49.25
N LYS A 127 -3.19 0.01 -48.82
CA LYS A 127 -2.22 0.92 -49.47
C LYS A 127 -1.31 0.22 -50.48
N PHE A 128 -1.42 -1.11 -50.59
CA PHE A 128 -0.65 -1.95 -51.52
C PHE A 128 -1.53 -2.57 -52.63
N GLU A 129 -2.85 -2.35 -52.61
CA GLU A 129 -3.76 -2.49 -53.76
C GLU A 129 -3.89 -1.15 -54.50
#